data_AF-A0A3P6TGN9-F1
#
_entry.id   AF-A0A3P6TGN9-F1
#
_cell.length_a   1.000
_cell.length_b   1.000
_cell.length_c   1.000
_cell.angle_alpha   90.00
_cell.angle_beta   90.00
_cell.angle_gamma   90.00
#
_symmetry.space_group_name_H-M   'P 1'
#
loop_
_entity.id
_entity.type
_entity.pdbx_description
1 polymer ?
#
loop_
_entity_poly.entity_id
_entity_poly.type
_entity_poly.pdbx_seq_one_letter_code
_entity_poly.pdbx_strand_id
1 'polypeptide(L)'
;MTLANSRLWDAINGFFFLFAHMMEKLYRNSTQLELLREFLNLQKDMIVLMLSMLEGNVLNGPIGKQMVDALVESQPSVEKILKFSDMFLKLKDLTTSQAFQDFDTNRDGWISPKEFQRAMESQKMYTVEDITYLMMCTDVNNDGKVDYMEFTERFHNPAREIGFNLAVLLTNLKEHITNDPRLEKIIEKAQTLLEYFDPFLGRIEIMGSSKRVEKIYFEIQESWLEQWGKQQIR
;
A
#
# COMPACT_ATOMS: atom_id res chain seq x y z
N MET A 1 15.86 22.65 -8.44
CA MET A 1 16.95 22.67 -7.43
C MET A 1 16.62 23.51 -6.19
N THR A 2 15.51 24.26 -6.15
CA THR A 2 15.08 25.09 -4.99
C THR A 2 14.23 24.36 -3.94
N LEU A 3 13.50 23.29 -4.31
CA LEU A 3 12.70 22.50 -3.34
C LEU A 3 13.57 21.60 -2.43
N ALA A 4 14.68 21.07 -2.94
CA ALA A 4 15.54 20.13 -2.20
C ALA A 4 16.28 20.78 -1.01
N ASN A 5 16.51 22.10 -1.02
CA ASN A 5 17.11 22.86 0.10
C ASN A 5 16.06 23.52 1.00
N SER A 6 14.80 23.09 0.94
CA SER A 6 13.68 23.76 1.59
C SER A 6 13.13 22.97 2.79
N ARG A 7 12.36 23.68 3.64
CA ARG A 7 11.53 23.15 4.74
C ARG A 7 10.47 22.12 4.30
N LEU A 8 10.49 21.71 3.03
CA LEU A 8 9.62 20.68 2.49
C LEU A 8 9.84 19.33 3.18
N TRP A 9 11.09 18.95 3.47
CA TRP A 9 11.39 17.69 4.14
C TRP A 9 10.85 17.68 5.58
N ASP A 10 10.92 18.82 6.28
CA ASP A 10 10.29 18.99 7.59
C ASP A 10 8.76 18.79 7.51
N ALA A 11 8.13 19.34 6.46
CA ALA A 11 6.70 19.17 6.23
C ALA A 11 6.34 17.71 5.91
N ILE A 12 7.11 17.05 5.04
CA ILE A 12 6.95 15.61 4.68
C ILE A 12 7.02 14.74 5.94
N ASN A 13 8.00 14.96 6.81
CA ASN A 13 8.12 14.25 8.07
C ASN A 13 6.89 14.48 8.98
N GLY A 14 6.43 15.74 9.08
CA GLY A 14 5.21 16.07 9.80
C GLY A 14 3.96 15.35 9.25
N PHE A 15 3.85 15.22 7.93
CA PHE A 15 2.77 14.49 7.29
C PHE A 15 2.85 12.99 7.53
N PHE A 16 4.04 12.36 7.46
CA PHE A 16 4.18 10.94 7.84
C PHE A 16 3.70 10.68 9.26
N PHE A 17 4.12 11.53 10.20
CA PHE A 17 3.64 11.46 11.58
C PHE A 17 2.12 11.60 11.65
N LEU A 18 1.55 12.61 10.99
CA LEU A 18 0.11 12.85 10.99
C LEU A 18 -0.65 11.66 10.39
N PHE A 19 -0.24 11.15 9.23
CA PHE A 19 -0.88 9.99 8.60
C PHE A 19 -0.85 8.77 9.50
N ALA A 20 0.31 8.44 10.08
CA ALA A 20 0.41 7.27 10.95
C ALA A 20 -0.51 7.35 12.18
N HIS A 21 -0.61 8.51 12.82
CA HIS A 21 -1.44 8.67 14.03
C HIS A 21 -2.93 8.85 13.72
N MET A 22 -3.25 9.61 12.66
CA MET A 22 -4.63 9.81 12.23
C MET A 22 -5.21 8.54 11.64
N MET A 23 -4.47 7.80 10.82
CA MET A 23 -4.91 6.48 10.37
C MET A 23 -5.15 5.58 11.57
N GLU A 24 -4.22 5.44 12.51
CA GLU A 24 -4.44 4.60 13.69
C GLU A 24 -5.70 4.98 14.49
N LYS A 25 -6.01 6.28 14.60
CA LYS A 25 -7.18 6.78 15.32
C LYS A 25 -8.49 6.60 14.54
N LEU A 26 -8.48 6.96 13.25
CA LEU A 26 -9.66 6.90 12.37
C LEU A 26 -10.02 5.45 12.02
N TYR A 27 -9.00 4.61 11.87
CA TYR A 27 -9.10 3.17 11.75
C TYR A 27 -10.00 2.64 12.87
N ARG A 28 -9.65 2.87 14.15
CA ARG A 28 -10.41 2.36 15.32
C ARG A 28 -11.87 2.83 15.44
N ASN A 29 -12.36 3.70 14.56
CA ASN A 29 -13.73 4.20 14.61
C ASN A 29 -14.45 3.99 13.27
N SER A 30 -15.33 2.98 13.22
CA SER A 30 -16.12 2.63 12.04
C SER A 30 -17.07 3.74 11.54
N THR A 31 -17.38 4.74 12.37
CA THR A 31 -18.16 5.92 11.94
C THR A 31 -17.33 6.95 11.16
N GLN A 32 -16.01 6.83 11.17
CA GLN A 32 -15.08 7.81 10.57
C GLN A 32 -14.40 7.29 9.29
N LEU A 33 -14.95 6.24 8.69
CA LEU A 33 -14.36 5.60 7.51
C LEU A 33 -14.29 6.52 6.29
N GLU A 34 -15.24 7.45 6.14
CA GLU A 34 -15.19 8.46 5.07
C GLU A 34 -14.00 9.41 5.27
N LEU A 35 -13.79 9.89 6.50
CA LEU A 35 -12.62 10.71 6.82
C LEU A 35 -11.31 9.93 6.66
N LEU A 36 -11.29 8.64 7.04
CA LEU A 36 -10.14 7.77 6.77
C LEU A 36 -9.81 7.72 5.28
N ARG A 37 -10.83 7.56 4.42
CA ARG A 37 -10.65 7.54 2.96
C ARG A 37 -10.06 8.84 2.43
N GLU A 38 -10.52 10.00 2.90
CA GLU A 38 -9.94 11.29 2.53
C GLU A 38 -8.47 11.43 2.96
N PHE A 39 -8.13 10.91 4.15
CA PHE A 39 -6.74 10.87 4.60
C PHE A 39 -5.86 9.96 3.73
N LEU A 40 -6.37 8.81 3.31
CA LEU A 40 -5.68 7.90 2.39
C LEU A 40 -5.47 8.55 1.01
N ASN A 41 -6.46 9.27 0.49
CA ASN A 41 -6.31 10.04 -0.75
C ASN A 41 -5.22 11.11 -0.63
N LEU A 42 -5.21 11.89 0.46
CA LEU A 42 -4.18 12.90 0.68
C LEU A 42 -2.78 12.28 0.79
N GLN A 43 -2.68 11.11 1.43
CA GLN A 43 -1.43 10.37 1.53
C GLN A 43 -0.94 9.92 0.14
N LYS A 44 -1.84 9.44 -0.72
CA LYS A 44 -1.53 9.09 -2.10
C LYS A 44 -0.94 10.30 -2.84
N ASP A 45 -1.59 11.45 -2.77
CA ASP A 45 -1.14 12.66 -3.46
C ASP A 45 0.25 13.11 -2.98
N MET A 46 0.53 12.99 -1.68
CA MET A 46 1.87 13.24 -1.14
C MET A 46 2.92 12.27 -1.70
N ILE A 47 2.61 10.98 -1.81
CA ILE A 47 3.55 9.98 -2.35
C ILE A 47 3.78 10.23 -3.85
N VAL A 48 2.75 10.62 -4.60
CA VAL A 48 2.88 10.99 -6.01
C VAL A 48 3.76 12.24 -6.18
N LEU A 49 3.60 13.24 -5.31
CA LEU A 49 4.50 14.41 -5.27
C LEU A 49 5.95 13.98 -5.03
N MET A 50 6.17 13.09 -4.06
CA MET A 50 7.47 12.48 -3.76
C MET A 50 8.06 11.76 -4.99
N LEU A 51 7.28 10.93 -5.68
CA LEU A 51 7.72 10.25 -6.91
C LEU A 51 8.09 11.25 -8.01
N SER A 52 7.32 12.32 -8.17
CA SER A 52 7.60 13.38 -9.15
C SER A 52 8.94 14.08 -8.85
N MET A 53 9.34 14.19 -7.58
CA MET A 53 10.65 14.74 -7.21
C MET A 53 11.82 13.82 -7.60
N LEU A 54 11.58 12.51 -7.79
CA LEU A 54 12.57 11.54 -8.23
C LEU A 54 12.66 11.41 -9.77
N GLU A 55 11.88 12.18 -10.52
CA GLU A 55 11.99 12.20 -11.98
C GLU A 55 13.40 12.62 -12.42
N GLY A 56 14.02 11.83 -13.29
CA GLY A 56 15.40 12.05 -13.74
C GLY A 56 16.45 11.96 -12.63
N ASN A 57 16.13 11.30 -11.50
CA ASN A 57 17.10 11.11 -10.43
C ASN A 57 18.32 10.31 -10.92
N VAL A 58 19.49 10.67 -10.40
CA VAL A 58 20.77 10.04 -10.75
C VAL A 58 21.25 9.14 -9.62
N LEU A 59 22.12 8.19 -9.96
CA LEU A 59 22.73 7.29 -8.98
C LEU A 59 23.39 8.09 -7.84
N ASN A 60 23.00 7.78 -6.60
CA ASN A 60 23.45 8.45 -5.37
C ASN A 60 23.24 9.97 -5.36
N GLY A 61 22.24 10.45 -6.10
CA GLY A 61 21.85 11.85 -6.22
C GLY A 61 21.35 12.46 -4.90
N PRO A 62 21.40 13.80 -4.77
CA PRO A 62 21.06 14.48 -3.54
C PRO A 62 19.58 14.33 -3.16
N ILE A 63 18.67 14.34 -4.13
CA ILE A 63 17.22 14.23 -3.86
C ILE A 63 16.89 12.86 -3.28
N GLY A 64 17.38 11.77 -3.91
CA GLY A 64 17.15 10.43 -3.39
C GLY A 64 17.77 10.22 -2.00
N LYS A 65 18.95 10.81 -1.72
CA LYS A 65 19.55 10.78 -0.38
C LYS A 65 18.68 11.48 0.66
N GLN A 66 18.22 12.70 0.38
CA GLN A 66 17.33 13.45 1.29
C GLN A 66 16.02 12.71 1.54
N MET A 67 15.50 12.03 0.52
CA MET A 67 14.30 11.23 0.65
C MET A 67 14.51 10.01 1.54
N VAL A 68 15.66 9.33 1.41
CA VAL A 68 16.05 8.27 2.35
C VAL A 68 16.17 8.82 3.76
N ASP A 69 16.78 9.99 3.95
CA ASP A 69 16.89 10.63 5.27
C ASP A 69 15.50 10.90 5.87
N ALA A 70 14.55 11.45 5.10
CA ALA A 70 13.18 11.67 5.56
C ALA A 70 12.44 10.37 5.93
N LEU A 71 12.58 9.32 5.13
CA LEU A 71 12.00 8.01 5.44
C LEU A 71 12.60 7.39 6.72
N VAL A 72 13.91 7.58 6.93
CA VAL A 72 14.61 7.09 8.12
C VAL A 72 14.19 7.88 9.37
N GLU A 73 14.10 9.21 9.29
CA GLU A 73 13.62 10.07 10.38
C GLU A 73 12.17 9.74 10.77
N SER A 74 11.34 9.42 9.77
CA SER A 74 9.94 9.04 9.95
C SER A 74 9.71 7.53 10.04
N GLN A 75 10.76 6.72 10.28
CA GLN A 75 10.71 5.26 10.20
C GLN A 75 9.53 4.63 10.97
N PRO A 76 9.25 4.97 12.25
CA PRO A 76 8.11 4.39 12.97
C PRO A 76 6.75 4.66 12.31
N SER A 77 6.61 5.82 11.68
CA SER A 77 5.39 6.22 10.97
C SER A 77 5.25 5.48 9.65
N VAL A 78 6.35 5.36 8.90
CA VAL A 78 6.42 4.58 7.65
C VAL A 78 6.06 3.12 7.92
N GLU A 79 6.56 2.53 9.00
CA GLU A 79 6.24 1.14 9.37
C GLU A 79 4.76 0.93 9.69
N LYS A 80 4.11 1.89 10.36
CA LYS A 80 2.66 1.83 10.59
C LYS A 80 1.88 1.87 9.27
N ILE A 81 2.30 2.73 8.33
CA ILE A 81 1.70 2.83 6.99
C ILE A 81 1.86 1.51 6.21
N LEU A 82 3.06 0.92 6.23
CA LEU A 82 3.34 -0.35 5.58
C LEU A 82 2.49 -1.47 6.17
N LYS A 83 2.41 -1.57 7.51
CA LYS A 83 1.56 -2.56 8.19
C LYS A 83 0.09 -2.41 7.82
N PHE A 84 -0.41 -1.18 7.78
CA PHE A 84 -1.79 -0.89 7.39
C PHE A 84 -2.06 -1.36 5.95
N SER A 85 -1.16 -1.03 5.02
CA SER A 85 -1.29 -1.42 3.61
C SER A 85 -1.29 -2.94 3.46
N ASP A 86 -0.32 -3.62 4.08
CA ASP A 86 -0.18 -5.09 4.04
C ASP A 86 -1.44 -5.81 4.55
N MET A 87 -2.02 -5.34 5.66
CA MET A 87 -3.22 -5.94 6.25
C MET A 87 -4.45 -5.85 5.32
N PHE A 88 -4.66 -4.74 4.62
CA PHE A 88 -5.80 -4.57 3.71
C PHE A 88 -5.57 -5.13 2.30
N LEU A 89 -4.31 -5.27 1.87
CA LEU A 89 -3.99 -5.98 0.63
C LEU A 89 -4.36 -7.47 0.74
N LYS A 90 -3.96 -8.10 1.85
CA LYS A 90 -4.28 -9.49 2.18
C LYS A 90 -5.79 -9.76 2.32
N LEU A 91 -6.61 -8.72 2.49
CA LEU A 91 -8.05 -8.88 2.67
C LEU A 91 -8.72 -9.42 1.40
N LYS A 92 -8.25 -9.00 0.21
CA LYS A 92 -8.74 -9.53 -1.06
C LYS A 92 -8.33 -10.99 -1.23
N ASP A 93 -7.10 -11.35 -0.91
CA ASP A 93 -6.60 -12.73 -0.98
C ASP A 93 -7.37 -13.66 -0.02
N LEU A 94 -7.70 -13.16 1.17
CA LEU A 94 -8.55 -13.86 2.14
C LEU A 94 -9.95 -14.12 1.58
N THR A 95 -10.67 -13.07 1.17
CA THR A 95 -12.09 -13.15 0.80
C THR A 95 -12.33 -13.86 -0.53
N THR A 96 -11.32 -13.89 -1.41
CA THR A 96 -11.37 -14.63 -2.67
C THR A 96 -10.92 -16.10 -2.53
N SER A 97 -10.38 -16.50 -1.38
CA SER A 97 -9.93 -17.87 -1.15
C SER A 97 -11.11 -18.86 -1.11
N GLN A 98 -10.90 -20.08 -1.64
CA GLN A 98 -11.94 -21.12 -1.64
C GLN A 98 -12.44 -21.42 -0.23
N ALA A 99 -11.52 -21.50 0.74
CA ALA A 99 -11.85 -21.77 2.13
C ALA A 99 -12.70 -20.67 2.77
N PHE A 100 -12.59 -19.42 2.32
CA PHE A 100 -13.48 -18.35 2.74
C PHE A 100 -14.85 -18.47 2.03
N GLN A 101 -14.85 -18.75 0.73
CA GLN A 101 -16.08 -18.92 -0.05
C GLN A 101 -16.94 -20.10 0.42
N ASP A 102 -16.35 -21.10 1.07
CA ASP A 102 -17.11 -22.22 1.65
C ASP A 102 -18.05 -21.79 2.80
N PHE A 103 -17.84 -20.61 3.40
CA PHE A 103 -18.77 -20.03 4.38
C PHE A 103 -20.00 -19.37 3.71
N ASP A 104 -19.86 -18.84 2.50
CA ASP A 104 -20.94 -18.23 1.71
C ASP A 104 -21.56 -19.29 0.77
N THR A 105 -22.35 -20.20 1.35
CA THR A 105 -22.90 -21.37 0.64
C THR A 105 -23.82 -20.99 -0.52
N ASN A 106 -24.57 -19.88 -0.39
CA ASN A 106 -25.49 -19.38 -1.41
C ASN A 106 -24.86 -18.34 -2.35
N ARG A 107 -23.61 -17.94 -2.12
CA ARG A 107 -22.84 -16.99 -2.92
C ARG A 107 -23.55 -15.65 -3.10
N ASP A 108 -24.19 -15.19 -2.03
CA ASP A 108 -24.91 -13.92 -2.06
C ASP A 108 -24.05 -12.72 -1.61
N GLY A 109 -22.81 -12.98 -1.19
CA GLY A 109 -21.89 -11.96 -0.70
C GLY A 109 -22.04 -11.65 0.79
N TRP A 110 -22.90 -12.37 1.50
CA TRP A 110 -23.21 -12.14 2.92
C TRP A 110 -22.80 -13.32 3.78
N ILE A 111 -22.16 -13.02 4.91
CA ILE A 111 -21.86 -14.01 5.96
C ILE A 111 -22.15 -13.41 7.33
N SER A 112 -22.30 -14.25 8.35
CA SER A 112 -22.41 -13.74 9.72
C SER A 112 -21.05 -13.24 10.24
N PRO A 113 -21.02 -12.28 11.17
CA PRO A 113 -19.80 -11.84 11.84
C PRO A 113 -18.98 -13.02 12.41
N LYS A 114 -19.66 -14.03 12.99
CA LYS A 114 -18.99 -15.22 13.55
C LYS A 114 -18.31 -16.08 12.48
N GLU A 115 -18.90 -16.19 11.30
CA GLU A 115 -18.30 -16.90 10.17
C GLU A 115 -17.10 -16.14 9.62
N PHE A 116 -17.22 -14.82 9.47
CA PHE A 116 -16.10 -13.96 9.06
C PHE A 116 -14.91 -14.10 10.00
N GLN A 117 -15.15 -13.99 11.32
CA GLN A 117 -14.12 -14.17 12.33
C GLN A 117 -13.43 -15.54 12.22
N ARG A 118 -14.22 -16.63 12.11
CA ARG A 118 -13.68 -17.99 11.98
C ARG A 118 -12.86 -18.18 10.71
N ALA A 119 -13.31 -17.61 9.58
CA ALA A 119 -12.58 -17.65 8.33
C ALA A 119 -11.21 -16.98 8.48
N MET A 120 -11.17 -15.79 9.08
CA MET A 120 -9.92 -15.07 9.36
C MET A 120 -8.97 -15.84 10.28
N GLU A 121 -9.49 -16.39 11.39
CA GLU A 121 -8.72 -17.20 12.34
C GLU A 121 -8.13 -18.46 11.70
N SER A 122 -8.89 -19.10 10.78
CA SER A 122 -8.47 -20.33 10.11
C SER A 122 -7.28 -20.14 9.15
N GLN A 123 -7.20 -18.96 8.52
CA GLN A 123 -6.18 -18.64 7.51
C GLN A 123 -4.84 -18.21 8.11
N LYS A 124 -4.81 -17.83 9.40
CA LYS A 124 -3.60 -17.41 10.13
C LYS A 124 -2.81 -16.26 9.45
N MET A 125 -3.48 -15.46 8.63
CA MET A 125 -2.89 -14.29 7.96
C MET A 125 -2.86 -13.03 8.83
N TYR A 126 -3.65 -13.01 9.91
CA TYR A 126 -3.90 -11.85 10.76
C TYR A 126 -3.60 -12.16 12.23
N THR A 127 -3.18 -11.15 13.00
CA THR A 127 -3.12 -11.25 14.46
C THR A 127 -4.51 -11.16 15.07
N VAL A 128 -4.67 -11.59 16.33
CA VAL A 128 -5.96 -11.50 17.04
C VAL A 128 -6.43 -10.04 17.12
N GLU A 129 -5.50 -9.11 17.30
CA GLU A 129 -5.75 -7.67 17.31
C GLU A 129 -6.24 -7.17 15.95
N ASP A 130 -5.63 -7.61 14.85
CA ASP A 130 -6.04 -7.23 13.49
C ASP A 130 -7.43 -7.81 13.14
N ILE A 131 -7.72 -9.04 13.57
CA ILE A 131 -9.05 -9.67 13.41
C ILE A 131 -10.10 -8.90 14.19
N THR A 132 -9.86 -8.65 15.49
CA THR A 132 -10.77 -7.89 16.36
C THR A 132 -11.11 -6.53 15.76
N TYR A 133 -10.10 -5.90 15.15
CA TYR A 133 -10.31 -4.66 14.45
C TYR A 133 -11.20 -4.80 13.20
N LEU A 134 -10.87 -5.74 12.30
CA LEU A 134 -11.60 -5.89 11.04
C LEU A 134 -13.07 -6.23 11.32
N MET A 135 -13.33 -7.00 12.37
CA MET A 135 -14.67 -7.25 12.92
C MET A 135 -15.43 -5.99 13.36
N MET A 136 -14.77 -4.99 13.96
CA MET A 136 -15.43 -3.72 14.34
C MET A 136 -15.85 -2.89 13.13
N CYS A 137 -15.25 -3.14 11.97
CA CYS A 137 -15.49 -2.38 10.75
C CYS A 137 -16.56 -3.00 9.85
N THR A 138 -16.87 -4.28 10.02
CA THR A 138 -17.83 -5.01 9.18
C THR A 138 -19.28 -4.87 9.64
N ASP A 139 -19.55 -4.74 10.94
CA ASP A 139 -20.92 -4.72 11.51
C ASP A 139 -21.29 -3.34 12.08
N VAL A 140 -21.28 -2.30 11.24
CA VAL A 140 -21.51 -0.91 11.67
C VAL A 140 -22.98 -0.63 12.01
N ASN A 141 -23.91 -1.32 11.35
CA ASN A 141 -25.36 -1.20 11.55
C ASN A 141 -25.92 -2.24 12.53
N ASN A 142 -25.11 -3.19 13.01
CA ASN A 142 -25.49 -4.23 13.97
C ASN A 142 -26.68 -5.08 13.49
N ASP A 143 -26.79 -5.29 12.18
CA ASP A 143 -27.86 -6.07 11.56
C ASP A 143 -27.53 -7.58 11.52
N GLY A 144 -26.33 -7.94 11.98
CA GLY A 144 -25.86 -9.32 12.09
C GLY A 144 -25.43 -9.93 10.76
N LYS A 145 -25.24 -9.11 9.72
CA LYS A 145 -24.74 -9.52 8.41
C LYS A 145 -23.49 -8.72 8.03
N VAL A 146 -22.56 -9.39 7.36
CA VAL A 146 -21.36 -8.77 6.81
C VAL A 146 -21.41 -8.90 5.29
N ASP A 147 -21.52 -7.77 4.60
CA ASP A 147 -21.20 -7.69 3.17
C ASP A 147 -19.67 -7.68 3.04
N TYR A 148 -19.09 -8.87 2.90
CA TYR A 148 -17.63 -9.00 2.85
C TYR A 148 -17.07 -8.50 1.51
N MET A 149 -17.89 -8.43 0.46
CA MET A 149 -17.48 -7.93 -0.85
C MET A 149 -17.33 -6.41 -0.81
N GLU A 150 -18.36 -5.69 -0.35
CA GLU A 150 -18.30 -4.25 -0.14
C GLU A 150 -17.19 -3.89 0.84
N PHE A 151 -17.08 -4.63 1.95
CA PHE A 151 -16.00 -4.43 2.91
C PHE A 151 -14.63 -4.57 2.27
N THR A 152 -14.41 -5.64 1.50
CA THR A 152 -13.13 -5.88 0.82
C THR A 152 -12.83 -4.75 -0.15
N GLU A 153 -13.75 -4.39 -1.04
CA GLU A 153 -13.52 -3.33 -2.03
C GLU A 153 -13.24 -1.97 -1.37
N ARG A 154 -14.00 -1.64 -0.33
CA ARG A 154 -13.90 -0.37 0.39
C ARG A 154 -12.51 -0.13 0.97
N PHE A 155 -11.88 -1.18 1.50
CA PHE A 155 -10.56 -1.05 2.14
C PHE A 155 -9.41 -1.47 1.22
N HIS A 156 -9.62 -2.46 0.34
CA HIS A 156 -8.60 -2.95 -0.57
C HIS A 156 -8.21 -1.89 -1.60
N ASN A 157 -9.17 -1.21 -2.22
CA ASN A 157 -8.86 -0.28 -3.32
C ASN A 157 -7.95 0.89 -2.86
N PRO A 158 -8.26 1.62 -1.76
CA PRO A 158 -7.37 2.67 -1.26
C PRO A 158 -6.01 2.12 -0.83
N ALA A 159 -5.98 0.97 -0.14
CA ALA A 159 -4.73 0.34 0.30
C ALA A 159 -3.87 -0.10 -0.89
N ARG A 160 -4.49 -0.55 -1.99
CA ARG A 160 -3.81 -0.96 -3.21
C ARG A 160 -3.16 0.22 -3.94
N GLU A 161 -3.88 1.34 -4.10
CA GLU A 161 -3.33 2.54 -4.72
C GLU A 161 -2.11 3.08 -3.94
N ILE A 162 -2.23 3.20 -2.61
CA ILE A 162 -1.13 3.67 -1.76
C ILE A 162 0.02 2.67 -1.75
N GLY A 163 -0.30 1.38 -1.59
CA GLY A 163 0.67 0.30 -1.57
C GLY A 163 1.50 0.25 -2.85
N PHE A 164 0.86 0.41 -4.01
CA PHE A 164 1.57 0.45 -5.29
C PHE A 164 2.53 1.65 -5.37
N ASN A 165 2.07 2.85 -5.02
CA ASN A 165 2.92 4.05 -5.04
C ASN A 165 4.10 3.95 -4.05
N LEU A 166 3.89 3.35 -2.87
CA LEU A 166 4.97 3.05 -1.93
C LEU A 166 5.96 2.03 -2.50
N ALA A 167 5.46 0.97 -3.16
CA ALA A 167 6.30 -0.02 -3.80
C ALA A 167 7.16 0.59 -4.92
N VAL A 168 6.58 1.47 -5.75
CA VAL A 168 7.32 2.24 -6.76
C VAL A 168 8.38 3.13 -6.12
N LEU A 169 8.01 3.88 -5.07
CA LEU A 169 8.92 4.79 -4.37
C LEU A 169 10.13 4.05 -3.80
N LEU A 170 9.87 2.97 -3.07
CA LEU A 170 10.92 2.16 -2.44
C LEU A 170 11.79 1.43 -3.48
N THR A 171 11.20 0.94 -4.57
CA THR A 171 11.93 0.31 -5.68
C THR A 171 12.84 1.33 -6.38
N ASN A 172 12.30 2.51 -6.69
CA ASN A 172 13.07 3.59 -7.32
C ASN A 172 14.27 3.98 -6.44
N LEU A 173 14.04 4.20 -5.13
CA LEU A 173 15.12 4.53 -4.19
C LEU A 173 16.15 3.40 -4.09
N LYS A 174 15.72 2.13 -4.00
CA LYS A 174 16.62 0.98 -3.94
C LYS A 174 17.52 0.87 -5.18
N GLU A 175 17.00 1.19 -6.35
CA GLU A 175 17.76 1.15 -7.60
C GLU A 175 18.72 2.33 -7.78
N HIS A 176 18.44 3.50 -7.18
CA HIS A 176 19.24 4.71 -7.34
C HIS A 176 20.14 5.05 -6.14
N ILE A 177 19.85 4.55 -4.94
CA ILE A 177 20.62 4.79 -3.71
C ILE A 177 21.25 3.47 -3.27
N THR A 178 22.50 3.28 -3.66
CA THR A 178 23.23 2.03 -3.46
C THR A 178 24.07 2.09 -2.19
N ASN A 179 24.21 0.95 -1.50
CA ASN A 179 25.06 0.80 -0.30
C ASN A 179 24.63 1.67 0.90
N ASP A 180 23.33 1.95 1.06
CA ASP A 180 22.79 2.59 2.26
C ASP A 180 22.07 1.56 3.15
N PRO A 181 22.69 1.10 4.24
CA PRO A 181 22.10 0.08 5.12
C PRO A 181 20.83 0.56 5.82
N ARG A 182 20.62 1.88 5.93
CA ARG A 182 19.40 2.45 6.51
C ARG A 182 18.20 2.23 5.59
N LEU A 183 18.41 2.37 4.29
CA LEU A 183 17.40 2.07 3.27
C LEU A 183 17.11 0.57 3.23
N GLU A 184 18.14 -0.28 3.27
CA GLU A 184 17.97 -1.74 3.28
C GLU A 184 17.04 -2.21 4.40
N LYS A 185 17.20 -1.68 5.62
CA LYS A 185 16.30 -1.98 6.75
C LYS A 185 14.83 -1.61 6.49
N ILE A 186 14.57 -0.53 5.75
CA ILE A 186 13.20 -0.13 5.37
C ILE A 186 12.66 -1.08 4.30
N ILE A 187 13.48 -1.45 3.32
CA ILE A 187 13.13 -2.40 2.26
C ILE A 187 12.79 -3.77 2.85
N GLU A 188 13.56 -4.26 3.82
CA GLU A 188 13.27 -5.52 4.54
C GLU A 188 11.89 -5.50 5.19
N LYS A 189 11.51 -4.38 5.83
CA LYS A 189 10.18 -4.23 6.43
C LYS A 189 9.06 -4.12 5.42
N ALA A 190 9.35 -3.67 4.20
CA ALA A 190 8.41 -3.56 3.10
C ALA A 190 8.40 -4.80 2.19
N GLN A 191 9.13 -5.88 2.52
CA GLN A 191 9.33 -7.01 1.61
C GLN A 191 8.01 -7.61 1.12
N THR A 192 7.04 -7.85 2.00
CA THR A 192 5.74 -8.43 1.61
C THR A 192 4.98 -7.53 0.63
N LEU A 193 5.03 -6.21 0.84
CA LEU A 193 4.44 -5.23 -0.06
C LEU A 193 5.11 -5.24 -1.44
N LEU A 194 6.44 -5.28 -1.47
CA LEU A 194 7.22 -5.29 -2.71
C LEU A 194 6.98 -6.58 -3.49
N GLU A 195 6.93 -7.73 -2.83
CA GLU A 195 6.62 -9.03 -3.44
C GLU A 195 5.19 -9.06 -4.01
N TYR A 196 4.22 -8.49 -3.29
CA TYR A 196 2.84 -8.39 -3.76
C TYR A 196 2.73 -7.57 -5.06
N PHE A 197 3.45 -6.46 -5.16
CA PHE A 197 3.36 -5.55 -6.31
C PHE A 197 4.33 -5.83 -7.46
N ASP A 198 5.34 -6.68 -7.28
CA ASP A 198 6.32 -6.94 -8.34
C ASP A 198 5.71 -7.39 -9.69
N PRO A 199 4.69 -8.28 -9.73
CA PRO A 199 4.03 -8.64 -10.99
C PRO A 199 3.33 -7.48 -11.69
N PHE A 200 2.89 -6.48 -10.91
CA PHE A 200 2.17 -5.31 -11.39
C PHE A 200 3.10 -4.11 -11.68
N LEU A 201 4.40 -4.22 -11.40
CA LEU A 201 5.36 -3.14 -11.53
C LEU A 201 6.13 -3.22 -12.86
N GLY A 202 5.67 -2.44 -13.83
CA GLY A 202 6.35 -2.23 -15.10
C GLY A 202 7.56 -1.31 -14.96
N ARG A 203 8.64 -1.62 -15.69
CA ARG A 203 9.89 -0.85 -15.71
C ARG A 203 10.35 -0.71 -17.16
N ILE A 204 10.56 0.52 -17.62
CA ILE A 204 11.15 0.82 -18.94
C ILE A 204 12.25 1.86 -18.81
N GLU A 205 13.19 1.85 -19.75
CA GLU A 205 14.24 2.84 -19.88
C GLU A 205 14.02 3.65 -21.15
N ILE A 206 14.03 4.98 -21.02
CA ILE A 206 13.89 5.89 -22.14
C ILE A 206 15.05 6.89 -22.17
N MET A 207 15.31 7.45 -23.36
CA MET A 207 16.25 8.56 -23.49
C MET A 207 15.53 9.88 -23.16
N GLY A 208 15.87 10.49 -22.04
CA GLY A 208 15.32 11.77 -21.62
C GLY A 208 15.79 12.94 -22.49
N SER A 209 15.11 14.08 -22.36
CA SER A 209 15.46 15.33 -23.08
C SER A 209 16.88 15.82 -22.79
N SER A 210 17.42 15.44 -21.62
CA SER A 210 18.79 15.72 -21.18
C SER A 210 19.86 14.79 -21.80
N LYS A 211 19.48 13.90 -22.73
CA LYS A 211 20.31 12.82 -23.29
C LYS A 211 20.86 11.86 -22.24
N ARG A 212 20.12 11.67 -21.15
CA ARG A 212 20.39 10.67 -20.12
C ARG A 212 19.32 9.60 -20.19
N VAL A 213 19.70 8.37 -19.85
CA VAL A 213 18.73 7.29 -19.67
C VAL A 213 17.93 7.58 -18.40
N GLU A 214 16.61 7.55 -18.53
CA GLU A 214 15.66 7.74 -17.44
C GLU A 214 14.82 6.46 -17.30
N LYS A 215 14.64 6.00 -16.06
CA LYS A 215 13.78 4.87 -15.74
C LYS A 215 12.37 5.36 -15.45
N ILE A 216 11.39 4.74 -16.10
CA ILE A 216 9.97 4.98 -15.86
C ILE A 216 9.37 3.72 -15.25
N TYR A 217 8.61 3.93 -14.18
CA TYR A 217 7.84 2.91 -13.49
C TYR A 217 6.36 3.15 -13.77
N PHE A 218 5.60 2.09 -14.02
CA PHE A 218 4.18 2.18 -14.30
C PHE A 218 3.45 0.93 -13.83
N GLU A 219 2.14 1.04 -13.64
CA GLU A 219 1.30 -0.07 -13.24
C GLU A 219 0.89 -0.92 -14.46
N ILE A 220 1.08 -2.23 -14.35
CA ILE A 220 0.55 -3.22 -15.29
C ILE A 220 -0.79 -3.70 -14.76
N GLN A 221 -1.84 -3.57 -15.57
CA GLN A 221 -3.19 -4.01 -15.21
C GLN A 221 -3.25 -5.54 -15.06
N GLU A 222 -3.98 -6.02 -14.05
CA GLU A 222 -4.20 -7.45 -13.79
C GLU A 222 -4.75 -8.18 -15.03
N SER A 223 -5.74 -7.57 -15.70
CA SER A 223 -6.33 -8.11 -16.93
C SER A 223 -5.32 -8.27 -18.08
N TRP A 224 -4.29 -7.44 -18.16
CA TRP A 224 -3.27 -7.53 -19.20
C TRP A 224 -2.31 -8.68 -18.93
N LEU A 225 -1.95 -8.91 -17.65
CA LEU A 225 -1.13 -10.05 -17.24
C LEU A 225 -1.83 -11.37 -17.56
N GLU A 226 -3.12 -11.48 -17.23
CA GLU A 226 -3.92 -12.66 -17.53
C GLU A 226 -4.02 -12.92 -19.04
N GLN A 227 -4.24 -11.87 -19.84
CA GLN A 227 -4.30 -11.99 -21.29
C GLN A 227 -2.96 -12.45 -21.86
N TRP A 228 -1.85 -11.81 -21.45
CA TRP A 228 -0.50 -12.17 -21.88
C TRP A 228 -0.08 -13.59 -21.47
N GLY A 229 -0.68 -14.14 -20.41
CA GLY A 229 -0.49 -15.52 -19.98
C GLY A 229 -1.10 -16.57 -20.92
N LYS A 230 -2.03 -16.20 -21.80
CA LYS A 230 -2.74 -17.14 -22.69
C LYS A 230 -1.83 -17.66 -23.81
N GLN A 231 -1.91 -18.96 -24.07
CA GLN A 231 -1.10 -19.64 -25.10
C GLN A 231 -1.29 -19.05 -26.51
N GLN A 232 -2.41 -18.39 -26.79
CA GLN A 232 -2.68 -17.80 -28.10
C GLN A 232 -1.90 -16.50 -28.34
N ILE A 233 -1.42 -15.84 -27.29
CA ILE A 233 -0.65 -14.58 -27.36
C ILE A 233 0.86 -14.83 -27.23
N ARG A 234 1.25 -15.90 -26.53
CA ARG A 234 2.65 -16.35 -26.38
C ARG A 234 3.17 -17.04 -27.64
#